data_AF-A0A645HC82-F1
#
_entry.id   AF-A0A645HC82-F1
#
_cell.length_a   1.000
_cell.length_b   1.000
_cell.length_c   1.000
_cell.angle_alpha   90.00
_cell.angle_beta   90.00
_cell.angle_gamma   90.00
#
_symmetry.space_group_name_H-M   'P 1'
#
loop_
_entity.id
_entity.type
_entity.pdbx_description
1 polymer ?
#
loop_
_entity_poly.entity_id
_entity_poly.type
_entity_poly.pdbx_seq_one_letter_code
_entity_poly.pdbx_strand_id
1 'polypeptide(L)'
;MLEARYPDLKSLMTFYKLLERSINELLKSRKGIHKKGKNKFKIVENKRLNDELDVFLQTFIARDKSIVRGIEYFRWILEYPWMSEGKADRESARYFFSSKADQFEHRILKIYNQEDKLVGIVLLKIRDKNMVVNHIYAADAQMGSIAAYLVNLSLKELINTITTFDNRLSDKLRSKRTNFIYIRNIKRPYLFPRNHDISVDYFQEGDGDSVFT
;
A
#
# COMPACT_ATOMS: atom_id res chain seq x y z
N MET A 1 -7.12 -3.47 22.65
CA MET A 1 -7.20 -4.68 21.79
C MET A 1 -6.59 -5.92 22.49
N LEU A 2 -5.37 -5.85 23.03
CA LEU A 2 -4.77 -6.96 23.81
C LEU A 2 -5.58 -7.33 25.07
N GLU A 3 -6.01 -6.34 25.87
CA GLU A 3 -6.83 -6.57 27.08
C GLU A 3 -8.19 -7.25 26.78
N ALA A 4 -8.78 -6.96 25.63
CA ALA A 4 -10.05 -7.57 25.22
C ALA A 4 -9.88 -8.98 24.66
N ARG A 5 -8.71 -9.29 24.08
CA ARG A 5 -8.42 -10.59 23.45
C ARG A 5 -7.79 -11.60 24.42
N TYR A 6 -7.03 -11.13 25.41
CA TYR A 6 -6.34 -11.96 26.41
C TYR A 6 -6.51 -11.37 27.82
N PRO A 7 -7.70 -11.50 28.43
CA PRO A 7 -8.01 -10.91 29.72
C PRO A 7 -7.12 -11.45 30.85
N ASP A 8 -6.67 -12.71 30.76
CA ASP A 8 -5.85 -13.36 31.79
C ASP A 8 -4.43 -12.77 31.91
N LEU A 9 -3.95 -12.05 30.88
CA LEU A 9 -2.63 -11.42 30.86
C LEU A 9 -2.62 -10.01 31.46
N LYS A 10 -3.72 -9.55 32.07
CA LYS A 10 -3.87 -8.17 32.56
C LYS A 10 -2.83 -7.80 33.62
N SER A 11 -2.44 -8.74 34.49
CA SER A 11 -1.42 -8.51 35.53
C SER A 11 -0.01 -8.26 34.95
N LEU A 12 0.31 -8.84 33.79
CA LEU A 12 1.60 -8.70 33.10
C LEU A 12 1.61 -7.57 32.06
N MET A 13 0.51 -6.83 31.91
CA MET A 13 0.33 -5.85 30.84
C MET A 13 1.39 -4.75 30.84
N THR A 14 1.81 -4.30 32.02
CA THR A 14 2.88 -3.28 32.14
C THR A 14 4.20 -3.80 31.58
N PHE A 15 4.54 -5.07 31.85
CA PHE A 15 5.74 -5.70 31.31
C PHE A 15 5.66 -5.84 29.79
N TYR A 16 4.52 -6.29 29.25
CA TYR A 16 4.32 -6.37 27.80
C TYR A 16 4.46 -5.01 27.10
N LYS A 17 3.87 -3.96 27.65
CA LYS A 17 3.98 -2.59 27.11
C LYS A 17 5.43 -2.09 27.12
N LEU A 18 6.19 -2.40 28.17
CA LEU A 18 7.62 -2.06 28.24
C LEU A 18 8.42 -2.84 27.20
N LEU A 19 8.23 -4.16 27.11
CA LEU A 19 8.90 -5.01 26.13
C LEU A 19 8.58 -4.57 24.70
N GLU A 20 7.31 -4.31 24.40
CA GLU A 20 6.85 -3.80 23.11
C GLU A 20 7.54 -2.48 22.76
N ARG A 21 7.63 -1.55 23.71
CA ARG A 21 8.35 -0.28 23.50
C ARG A 21 9.83 -0.53 23.18
N SER A 22 10.50 -1.39 23.93
CA SER A 22 11.92 -1.72 23.70
C SER A 22 12.15 -2.37 22.34
N ILE A 23 11.30 -3.33 21.95
CA ILE A 23 11.36 -3.97 20.64
C ILE A 23 11.13 -2.93 19.53
N ASN A 24 10.13 -2.06 19.68
CA ASN A 24 9.84 -1.02 18.70
C ASN A 24 11.01 -0.04 18.54
N GLU A 25 11.67 0.39 19.62
CA GLU A 25 12.86 1.23 19.54
C GLU A 25 14.04 0.51 18.86
N LEU A 26 14.26 -0.77 19.17
CA LEU A 26 15.28 -1.57 18.50
C LEU A 26 14.99 -1.68 16.99
N LEU A 27 13.74 -1.91 16.60
CA LEU A 27 13.34 -2.02 15.19
C LEU A 27 13.47 -0.70 14.44
N LYS A 28 13.19 0.44 15.08
CA LYS A 28 13.42 1.77 14.49
C LYS A 28 14.89 1.99 14.12
N SER A 29 15.82 1.44 14.92
CA SER A 29 17.26 1.57 14.65
C SER A 29 17.72 0.82 13.39
N ARG A 30 16.94 -0.15 12.87
CA ARG A 30 17.24 -0.85 11.60
C ARG A 30 17.34 0.10 10.40
N LYS A 31 16.70 1.28 10.47
CA LYS A 31 16.84 2.34 9.46
C LYS A 31 18.30 2.73 9.20
N GLY A 32 19.16 2.69 10.23
CA GLY A 32 20.59 3.02 10.11
C GLY A 32 21.43 1.92 9.46
N ILE A 33 20.95 0.67 9.49
CA ILE A 33 21.66 -0.50 8.95
C ILE A 33 21.25 -0.76 7.49
N HIS A 34 20.04 -0.34 7.10
CA HIS A 34 19.53 -0.52 5.75
C HIS A 34 20.30 0.32 4.72
N LYS A 35 21.04 -0.35 3.85
CA LYS A 35 21.66 0.28 2.68
C LYS A 35 20.59 0.52 1.62
N LYS A 36 20.32 1.80 1.30
CA LYS A 36 19.45 2.16 0.17
C LYS A 36 19.95 1.47 -1.10
N GLY A 37 19.10 0.64 -1.70
CA GLY A 37 19.41 0.00 -2.98
C GLY A 37 19.61 1.02 -4.10
N LYS A 38 20.45 0.69 -5.08
CA LYS A 38 20.55 1.48 -6.32
C LYS A 38 19.25 1.32 -7.10
N ASN A 39 18.52 2.43 -7.28
CA ASN A 39 17.32 2.46 -8.10
C ASN A 39 17.70 2.83 -9.54
N LYS A 40 17.34 1.98 -10.50
CA LYS A 40 17.52 2.26 -11.94
C LYS A 40 16.53 3.30 -12.47
N PHE A 41 15.41 3.46 -11.77
CA PHE A 41 14.31 4.34 -12.13
C PHE A 41 14.17 5.45 -11.09
N LYS A 42 13.81 6.64 -11.56
CA LYS A 42 13.50 7.79 -10.71
C LYS A 42 12.05 7.68 -10.28
N ILE A 43 11.81 7.66 -8.98
CA ILE A 43 10.45 7.55 -8.42
C ILE A 43 10.13 8.86 -7.71
N VAL A 44 9.08 9.54 -8.17
CA VAL A 44 8.64 10.84 -7.67
C VAL A 44 7.24 10.68 -7.08
N GLU A 45 7.06 11.12 -5.84
CA GLU A 45 5.73 11.21 -5.24
C GLU A 45 5.07 12.51 -5.68
N ASN A 46 3.97 12.41 -6.41
CA ASN A 46 3.26 13.58 -6.91
C ASN A 46 1.78 13.26 -7.21
N LYS A 47 0.86 13.93 -6.51
CA LYS A 47 -0.58 13.80 -6.71
C LYS A 47 -1.11 14.53 -7.94
N ARG A 48 -0.29 15.33 -8.64
CA ARG A 48 -0.72 16.05 -9.84
C ARG A 48 -1.12 15.08 -10.94
N LEU A 49 -2.39 15.12 -11.29
CA LEU A 49 -2.98 14.41 -12.42
C LEU A 49 -2.82 15.33 -13.65
N ASN A 50 -1.95 14.95 -14.58
CA ASN A 50 -1.58 15.74 -15.76
C ASN A 50 -1.79 14.94 -17.05
N ASP A 51 -1.77 15.63 -18.19
CA ASP A 51 -1.96 15.01 -19.51
C ASP A 51 -0.94 13.90 -19.79
N GLU A 52 0.30 14.04 -19.31
CA GLU A 52 1.32 12.98 -19.39
C GLU A 52 0.85 11.66 -18.76
N LEU A 53 0.21 11.74 -17.58
CA LEU A 53 -0.33 10.58 -16.91
C LEU A 53 -1.50 9.99 -17.70
N ASP A 54 -2.38 10.83 -18.25
CA ASP A 54 -3.51 10.36 -19.03
C ASP A 54 -3.05 9.60 -20.29
N VAL A 55 -2.10 10.17 -21.03
CA VAL A 55 -1.47 9.52 -22.20
C VAL A 55 -0.78 8.20 -21.82
N PHE A 56 -0.08 8.16 -20.68
CA PHE A 56 0.52 6.93 -20.17
C PHE A 56 -0.53 5.86 -19.88
N LEU A 57 -1.62 6.21 -19.17
CA LEU A 57 -2.70 5.27 -18.84
C LEU A 57 -3.35 4.74 -20.11
N GLN A 58 -3.63 5.58 -21.10
CA GLN A 58 -4.17 5.15 -22.40
C GLN A 58 -3.26 4.15 -23.13
N THR A 59 -1.94 4.36 -23.08
CA THR A 59 -0.98 3.44 -23.67
C THR A 59 -0.94 2.11 -22.92
N PHE A 60 -1.15 2.12 -21.60
CA PHE A 60 -1.18 0.93 -20.76
C PHE A 60 -2.49 0.14 -20.91
N ILE A 61 -3.64 0.83 -21.07
CA ILE A 61 -4.96 0.24 -21.40
C ILE A 61 -4.84 -0.74 -22.57
N ALA A 62 -4.04 -0.41 -23.59
CA ALA A 62 -3.91 -1.22 -24.79
C ALA A 62 -3.07 -2.51 -24.62
N ARG A 63 -2.35 -2.68 -23.50
CA ARG A 63 -1.31 -3.73 -23.36
C ARG A 63 -1.53 -4.74 -22.24
N ASP A 64 -2.29 -4.39 -21.19
CA ASP A 64 -2.45 -5.24 -20.00
C ASP A 64 -3.78 -6.00 -20.00
N LYS A 65 -3.79 -7.17 -19.36
CA LYS A 65 -5.00 -7.92 -19.04
C LYS A 65 -5.83 -7.23 -17.95
N SER A 66 -5.19 -6.47 -17.05
CA SER A 66 -5.88 -5.80 -15.94
C SER A 66 -6.83 -4.67 -16.39
N ILE A 67 -7.87 -4.41 -15.60
CA ILE A 67 -8.73 -3.23 -15.79
C ILE A 67 -7.90 -1.99 -15.46
N VAL A 68 -7.60 -1.21 -16.49
CA VAL A 68 -6.84 0.03 -16.33
C VAL A 68 -7.80 1.19 -16.10
N ARG A 69 -7.64 1.84 -14.95
CA ARG A 69 -8.43 3.00 -14.55
C ARG A 69 -7.87 4.28 -15.16
N GLY A 70 -8.77 5.13 -15.68
CA GLY A 70 -8.42 6.44 -16.23
C GLY A 70 -8.13 7.50 -15.16
N ILE A 71 -7.69 8.68 -15.59
CA ILE A 71 -7.29 9.77 -14.71
C ILE A 71 -8.43 10.25 -13.78
N GLU A 72 -9.67 10.28 -14.28
CA GLU A 72 -10.83 10.71 -13.50
C GLU A 72 -11.16 9.78 -12.33
N TYR A 73 -10.87 8.49 -12.47
CA TYR A 73 -11.01 7.55 -11.36
C TYR A 73 -10.02 7.85 -10.23
N PHE A 74 -8.77 8.17 -10.58
CA PHE A 74 -7.77 8.60 -9.60
C PHE A 74 -8.14 9.93 -8.96
N ARG A 75 -8.67 10.88 -9.74
CA ARG A 75 -9.18 12.15 -9.22
C ARG A 75 -10.26 11.92 -8.17
N TRP A 76 -11.24 11.06 -8.49
CA TRP A 76 -12.32 10.71 -7.59
C TRP A 76 -11.82 10.13 -6.26
N ILE A 77 -10.86 9.20 -6.29
CA ILE A 77 -10.26 8.63 -5.07
C ILE A 77 -9.59 9.71 -4.21
N LEU A 78 -8.80 10.60 -4.84
CA LEU A 78 -8.04 11.60 -4.12
C LEU A 78 -8.91 12.69 -3.50
N GLU A 79 -9.99 13.07 -4.19
CA GLU A 79 -10.87 14.17 -3.77
C GLU A 79 -11.97 13.70 -2.80
N TYR A 80 -12.37 12.43 -2.86
CA TYR A 80 -13.50 11.90 -2.10
C TYR A 80 -13.16 10.65 -1.27
N PRO A 81 -12.19 10.71 -0.34
CA PRO A 81 -11.96 9.62 0.61
C PRO A 81 -13.18 9.42 1.53
N TRP A 82 -13.51 8.17 1.88
CA TRP A 82 -14.66 7.88 2.77
C TRP A 82 -14.28 7.87 4.26
N MET A 83 -12.99 8.04 4.54
CA MET A 83 -12.43 8.08 5.88
C MET A 83 -11.99 9.48 6.24
N SER A 84 -12.34 9.93 7.45
CA SER A 84 -11.82 11.17 8.00
C SER A 84 -10.53 10.92 8.79
N GLU A 85 -9.53 11.77 8.61
CA GLU A 85 -8.32 11.72 9.44
C GLU A 85 -8.60 12.35 10.81
N GLY A 86 -8.24 11.64 11.87
CA GLY A 86 -8.40 12.08 13.25
C GLY A 86 -8.63 10.92 14.22
N LYS A 87 -8.46 11.24 15.51
CA LYS A 87 -8.68 10.27 16.60
C LYS A 87 -10.13 9.80 16.64
N ALA A 88 -10.31 8.54 17.03
CA ALA A 88 -11.63 7.99 17.30
C ALA A 88 -12.38 8.82 18.36
N ASP A 89 -13.60 9.21 18.04
CA ASP A 89 -14.56 9.84 18.95
C ASP A 89 -15.71 8.88 19.30
N ARG A 90 -16.63 9.33 20.15
CA ARG A 90 -17.77 8.52 20.59
C ARG A 90 -18.64 8.03 19.43
N GLU A 91 -18.81 8.84 18.39
CA GLU A 91 -19.64 8.48 17.24
C GLU A 91 -18.95 7.44 16.35
N SER A 92 -17.66 7.61 16.09
CA SER A 92 -16.85 6.60 15.39
C SER A 92 -16.75 5.28 16.14
N ALA A 93 -16.82 5.30 17.48
CA ALA A 93 -16.82 4.09 18.31
C ALA A 93 -18.18 3.35 18.29
N ARG A 94 -19.27 4.06 18.00
CA ARG A 94 -20.62 3.48 17.87
C ARG A 94 -20.89 2.96 16.47
N TYR A 95 -20.24 3.52 15.46
CA TYR A 95 -20.41 3.10 14.08
C TYR A 95 -19.72 1.77 13.82
N PHE A 96 -20.43 0.83 13.20
CA PHE A 96 -19.92 -0.52 12.95
C PHE A 96 -18.87 -0.57 11.84
N PHE A 97 -18.80 0.44 10.99
CA PHE A 97 -17.77 0.59 9.96
C PHE A 97 -16.72 1.62 10.40
N SER A 98 -15.53 1.55 9.80
CA SER A 98 -14.51 2.57 10.06
C SER A 98 -14.92 3.89 9.44
N SER A 99 -15.05 4.94 10.26
CA SER A 99 -15.29 6.32 9.79
C SER A 99 -14.11 7.25 10.04
N LYS A 100 -13.19 6.86 10.93
CA LYS A 100 -12.00 7.63 11.30
C LYS A 100 -10.75 6.75 11.36
N ALA A 101 -9.60 7.33 11.01
CA ALA A 101 -8.27 6.78 11.23
C ALA A 101 -7.31 7.89 11.70
N ASP A 102 -6.33 7.54 12.51
CA ASP A 102 -5.31 8.49 12.98
C ASP A 102 -4.46 9.01 11.82
N GLN A 103 -4.27 8.17 10.78
CA GLN A 103 -3.65 8.53 9.52
C GLN A 103 -4.45 7.91 8.38
N PHE A 104 -4.85 8.72 7.39
CA PHE A 104 -5.47 8.22 6.16
C PHE A 104 -5.07 9.07 4.96
N GLU A 105 -4.29 8.49 4.03
CA GLU A 105 -3.86 9.21 2.85
C GLU A 105 -3.65 8.32 1.64
N HIS A 106 -3.91 8.88 0.47
CA HIS A 106 -3.48 8.31 -0.81
C HIS A 106 -2.23 9.01 -1.32
N ARG A 107 -1.31 8.23 -1.87
CA ARG A 107 -0.07 8.73 -2.49
C ARG A 107 0.09 8.15 -3.87
N ILE A 108 0.46 9.00 -4.82
CA ILE A 108 0.76 8.59 -6.20
C ILE A 108 2.27 8.63 -6.39
N LEU A 109 2.83 7.47 -6.74
CA LEU A 109 4.21 7.35 -7.16
C LEU A 109 4.25 7.32 -8.69
N LYS A 110 4.99 8.25 -9.29
CA LYS A 110 5.30 8.26 -10.72
C LYS A 110 6.72 7.74 -10.93
N ILE A 111 6.86 6.77 -11.84
CA ILE A 111 8.13 6.11 -12.13
C ILE A 111 8.63 6.57 -13.49
N TYR A 112 9.79 7.21 -13.49
CA TYR A 112 10.45 7.75 -14.67
C TYR A 112 11.70 6.92 -15.02
N ASN A 113 11.93 6.72 -16.33
CA ASN A 113 13.17 6.14 -16.82
C ASN A 113 14.32 7.17 -16.87
N GLN A 114 15.46 6.79 -17.42
CA GLN A 114 16.63 7.68 -17.54
C GLN A 114 16.45 8.81 -18.55
N GLU A 115 15.46 8.69 -19.44
CA GLU A 115 15.08 9.73 -20.42
C GLU A 115 13.96 10.65 -19.88
N ASP A 116 13.69 10.61 -18.56
CA ASP A 116 12.58 11.32 -17.90
C ASP A 116 11.19 11.04 -18.50
N LYS A 117 10.99 9.87 -19.13
CA LYS A 117 9.67 9.41 -19.59
C LYS A 117 8.96 8.64 -18.48
N LEU A 118 7.67 8.93 -18.30
CA LEU A 118 6.80 8.18 -17.39
C LEU A 118 6.65 6.72 -17.90
N VAL A 119 7.11 5.77 -17.09
CA VAL A 119 7.10 4.32 -17.40
C VAL A 119 6.34 3.50 -16.35
N GLY A 120 5.76 4.16 -15.35
CA GLY A 120 4.87 3.51 -14.42
C GLY A 120 4.21 4.45 -13.43
N ILE A 121 3.12 3.98 -12.83
CA ILE A 121 2.43 4.63 -11.72
C ILE A 121 2.05 3.60 -10.66
N VAL A 122 2.10 4.01 -9.39
CA VAL A 122 1.58 3.24 -8.25
C VAL A 122 0.69 4.15 -7.41
N LEU A 123 -0.54 3.71 -7.15
CA LEU A 123 -1.40 4.31 -6.12
C LEU A 123 -1.23 3.52 -4.82
N LEU A 124 -0.79 4.23 -3.79
CA LEU A 124 -0.70 3.74 -2.42
C LEU A 124 -1.84 4.30 -1.59
N LYS A 125 -2.37 3.49 -0.69
CA LYS A 125 -3.16 3.93 0.45
C LYS A 125 -2.40 3.65 1.73
N ILE A 126 -2.23 4.66 2.57
CA ILE A 126 -1.63 4.52 3.89
C ILE A 126 -2.73 4.79 4.93
N ARG A 127 -2.99 3.78 5.75
CA ARG A 127 -3.94 3.86 6.87
C ARG A 127 -3.28 3.35 8.14
N ASP A 128 -3.14 4.21 9.15
CA ASP A 128 -2.59 3.86 10.47
C ASP A 128 -1.30 3.02 10.38
N LYS A 129 -0.31 3.50 9.61
CA LYS A 129 0.96 2.79 9.32
C LYS A 129 0.82 1.47 8.55
N ASN A 130 -0.31 1.19 7.93
CA ASN A 130 -0.48 0.09 6.97
C ASN A 130 -0.50 0.66 5.56
N MET A 131 0.49 0.29 4.76
CA MET A 131 0.60 0.70 3.37
C MET A 131 0.05 -0.41 2.47
N VAL A 132 -0.94 -0.08 1.66
CA VAL A 132 -1.55 -0.98 0.67
C VAL A 132 -1.24 -0.45 -0.72
N VAL A 133 -0.81 -1.32 -1.63
CA VAL A 133 -0.67 -1.02 -3.05
C VAL A 133 -2.01 -1.26 -3.72
N ASN A 134 -2.76 -0.19 -3.96
CA ASN A 134 -4.12 -0.26 -4.51
C ASN A 134 -4.10 -0.43 -6.03
N HIS A 135 -3.26 0.36 -6.73
CA HIS A 135 -3.05 0.20 -8.16
C HIS A 135 -1.57 0.24 -8.50
N ILE A 136 -1.17 -0.57 -9.48
CA ILE A 136 0.16 -0.58 -10.06
C ILE A 136 0.06 -0.80 -11.57
N TYR A 137 0.49 0.20 -12.33
CA TYR A 137 0.64 0.10 -13.78
C TYR A 137 2.10 0.33 -14.10
N ALA A 138 2.85 -0.75 -14.22
CA ALA A 138 4.27 -0.74 -14.54
C ALA A 138 4.68 -2.09 -15.14
N ALA A 139 5.74 -2.11 -15.94
CA ALA A 139 6.30 -3.36 -16.43
C ALA A 139 7.23 -4.02 -15.38
N ASP A 140 7.57 -5.28 -15.63
CA ASP A 140 8.38 -6.10 -14.72
C ASP A 140 9.76 -5.48 -14.44
N ALA A 141 10.30 -4.75 -15.42
CA ALA A 141 11.56 -4.04 -15.31
C ALA A 141 11.57 -3.03 -14.14
N GLN A 142 10.44 -2.38 -13.84
CA GLN A 142 10.33 -1.37 -12.80
C GLN A 142 10.11 -1.98 -11.40
N MET A 143 9.62 -3.22 -11.29
CA MET A 143 9.18 -3.83 -10.02
C MET A 143 10.28 -3.86 -8.96
N GLY A 144 11.55 -4.07 -9.36
CA GLY A 144 12.68 -4.07 -8.44
C GLY A 144 12.91 -2.71 -7.76
N SER A 145 12.80 -1.62 -8.52
CA SER A 145 12.93 -0.25 -8.00
C SER A 145 11.71 0.16 -7.17
N ILE A 146 10.50 -0.25 -7.58
CA ILE A 146 9.27 -0.02 -6.81
C ILE A 146 9.37 -0.72 -5.45
N ALA A 147 9.71 -2.01 -5.41
CA ALA A 147 9.88 -2.74 -4.16
C ALA A 147 10.95 -2.11 -3.24
N ALA A 148 12.09 -1.68 -3.80
CA ALA A 148 13.13 -0.99 -3.04
C ALA A 148 12.64 0.36 -2.49
N TYR A 149 11.86 1.12 -3.27
CA TYR A 149 11.27 2.37 -2.83
C TYR A 149 10.27 2.15 -1.69
N LEU A 150 9.36 1.17 -1.81
CA LEU A 150 8.36 0.89 -0.76
C LEU A 150 9.01 0.47 0.56
N VAL A 151 10.09 -0.33 0.53
CA VAL A 151 10.87 -0.68 1.73
C VAL A 151 11.57 0.55 2.32
N ASN A 152 12.14 1.43 1.49
CA ASN A 152 12.75 2.66 1.98
C ASN A 152 11.71 3.60 2.59
N LEU A 153 10.54 3.73 1.96
CA LEU A 153 9.42 4.51 2.46
C LEU A 153 8.94 3.95 3.80
N SER A 154 8.79 2.62 3.90
CA SER A 154 8.34 1.98 5.14
C SER A 154 9.31 2.21 6.31
N LEU A 155 10.62 2.13 6.07
CA LEU A 155 11.62 2.43 7.09
C LEU A 155 11.70 3.93 7.42
N LYS A 156 11.49 4.81 6.43
CA LYS A 156 11.52 6.26 6.63
C LYS A 156 10.37 6.71 7.52
N GLU A 157 9.17 6.21 7.25
CA GLU A 157 7.91 6.67 7.86
C GLU A 157 7.36 5.72 8.93
N LEU A 158 8.11 4.67 9.27
CA LEU A 158 7.75 3.67 10.28
C LEU A 158 6.41 2.97 9.95
N ILE A 159 6.23 2.61 8.69
CA ILE A 159 5.12 1.77 8.23
C ILE A 159 5.32 0.36 8.79
N ASN A 160 4.27 -0.19 9.38
CA ASN A 160 4.27 -1.51 10.01
C ASN A 160 4.06 -2.63 8.99
N THR A 161 3.20 -2.40 8.01
CA THR A 161 2.77 -3.44 7.05
C THR A 161 2.80 -2.92 5.63
N ILE A 162 3.29 -3.73 4.69
CA ILE A 162 3.13 -3.53 3.24
C ILE A 162 2.25 -4.66 2.73
N THR A 163 1.13 -4.31 2.08
CA THR A 163 0.21 -5.26 1.45
C THR A 163 0.19 -5.02 -0.06
N THR A 164 0.33 -6.08 -0.84
CA THR A 164 0.15 -6.05 -2.29
C THR A 164 -0.42 -7.39 -2.76
N PHE A 165 -1.24 -7.32 -3.80
CA PHE A 165 -1.79 -8.48 -4.50
C PHE A 165 -1.17 -8.67 -5.90
N ASP A 166 -0.31 -7.75 -6.35
CA ASP A 166 0.47 -7.96 -7.57
C ASP A 166 1.59 -8.97 -7.29
N ASN A 167 1.54 -10.12 -7.97
CA ASN A 167 2.48 -11.22 -7.77
C ASN A 167 3.93 -10.81 -8.06
N ARG A 168 4.14 -9.97 -9.09
CA ARG A 168 5.47 -9.53 -9.49
C ARG A 168 6.11 -8.67 -8.39
N LEU A 169 5.33 -7.75 -7.82
CA LEU A 169 5.77 -6.92 -6.71
C LEU A 169 5.96 -7.75 -5.43
N SER A 170 5.05 -8.68 -5.13
CA SER A 170 5.15 -9.62 -4.02
C SER A 170 6.47 -10.40 -4.07
N ASP A 171 6.85 -10.92 -5.23
CA ASP A 171 8.11 -11.66 -5.40
C ASP A 171 9.34 -10.77 -5.17
N LYS A 172 9.32 -9.53 -5.67
CA LYS A 172 10.41 -8.57 -5.41
C LYS A 172 10.51 -8.19 -3.93
N LEU A 173 9.39 -8.03 -3.23
CA LEU A 173 9.39 -7.78 -1.78
C LEU A 173 9.90 -9.00 -0.99
N ARG A 174 9.50 -10.21 -1.38
CA ARG A 174 9.98 -11.47 -0.76
C ARG A 174 11.48 -11.68 -0.94
N SER A 175 12.04 -11.30 -2.10
CA SER A 175 13.49 -11.31 -2.30
C SER A 175 14.23 -10.40 -1.30
N LYS A 176 13.54 -9.43 -0.70
CA LYS A 176 14.03 -8.49 0.32
C LYS A 176 13.61 -8.88 1.75
N ARG A 177 13.38 -10.18 1.99
CA ARG A 177 12.86 -10.74 3.26
C ARG A 177 13.55 -10.24 4.54
N THR A 178 14.84 -9.90 4.47
CA THR A 178 15.62 -9.42 5.62
C THR A 178 15.12 -8.09 6.19
N ASN A 179 14.30 -7.35 5.44
CA ASN A 179 13.69 -6.10 5.89
C ASN A 179 12.36 -6.32 6.64
N PHE A 180 11.86 -7.55 6.69
CA PHE A 180 10.58 -7.90 7.30
C PHE A 180 10.80 -8.84 8.48
N ILE A 181 10.03 -8.63 9.54
CA ILE A 181 9.99 -9.56 10.69
C ILE A 181 9.13 -10.77 10.34
N TYR A 182 8.07 -10.53 9.57
CA TYR A 182 7.07 -11.52 9.22
C TYR A 182 6.54 -11.25 7.82
N ILE A 183 6.32 -12.33 7.07
CA ILE A 183 5.70 -12.31 5.74
C ILE A 183 4.63 -13.38 5.73
N ARG A 184 3.44 -13.05 5.23
CA ARG A 184 2.35 -14.00 5.04
C ARG A 184 1.74 -13.90 3.66
N ASN A 185 1.13 -14.99 3.22
CA ASN A 185 0.31 -15.02 2.02
C ASN A 185 -1.13 -14.67 2.43
N ILE A 186 -1.74 -13.73 1.72
CA ILE A 186 -3.14 -13.35 1.90
C ILE A 186 -3.85 -13.74 0.60
N LYS A 187 -5.01 -14.38 0.72
CA LYS A 187 -5.88 -14.69 -0.42
C LYS A 187 -7.14 -13.84 -0.29
N ARG A 188 -7.57 -13.21 -1.38
CA ARG A 188 -8.83 -12.49 -1.47
C ARG A 188 -9.71 -13.21 -2.50
N PRO A 189 -10.72 -13.98 -2.08
CA PRO A 189 -11.61 -14.65 -3.02
C PRO A 189 -12.52 -13.60 -3.69
N TYR A 190 -12.69 -13.72 -5.00
CA TYR A 190 -13.70 -12.98 -5.74
C TYR A 190 -14.87 -13.89 -6.06
N LEU A 191 -16.07 -13.32 -6.03
CA LEU A 191 -17.30 -14.02 -6.41
C LEU A 191 -17.69 -13.57 -7.81
N PHE A 192 -17.71 -14.52 -8.76
CA PHE A 192 -18.10 -14.26 -10.14
C PHE A 192 -19.40 -15.00 -10.47
N PRO A 193 -20.26 -14.42 -11.34
CA PRO A 193 -21.41 -15.13 -11.87
C PRO A 193 -20.94 -16.34 -12.68
N ARG A 194 -21.59 -17.49 -12.50
CA ARG A 194 -21.20 -18.76 -13.15
C ARG A 194 -21.18 -18.71 -14.67
N ASN A 195 -21.92 -17.78 -15.26
CA ASN A 195 -22.13 -17.71 -16.71
C ASN A 195 -21.12 -16.82 -17.42
N HIS A 196 -20.11 -16.27 -16.71
CA HIS A 196 -19.10 -15.40 -17.30
C HIS A 196 -17.71 -15.92 -16.94
N ASP A 197 -16.85 -16.03 -17.94
CA ASP A 197 -15.45 -16.39 -17.74
C ASP A 197 -14.64 -15.11 -17.42
N ILE A 198 -14.46 -14.85 -16.13
CA ILE A 198 -13.77 -13.66 -15.63
C ILE A 198 -12.53 -14.11 -14.87
N SER A 199 -11.35 -13.68 -15.34
CA SER A 199 -10.10 -13.93 -14.62
C SER A 199 -9.97 -12.99 -13.41
N VAL A 200 -9.47 -13.55 -12.32
CA VAL A 200 -9.14 -12.80 -11.09
C VAL A 200 -8.01 -11.80 -11.32
N ASP A 201 -7.12 -12.09 -12.28
CA ASP A 201 -5.97 -11.25 -12.63
C ASP A 201 -6.36 -9.91 -13.25
N TYR A 202 -7.64 -9.74 -13.61
CA TYR A 202 -8.15 -8.49 -14.14
C TYR A 202 -8.31 -7.40 -13.08
N PHE A 203 -8.42 -7.78 -11.81
CA PHE A 203 -8.71 -6.86 -10.72
C PHE A 203 -7.46 -6.56 -9.90
N GLN A 204 -7.40 -5.33 -9.44
CA GLN A 204 -6.41 -4.86 -8.48
C GLN A 204 -7.09 -4.57 -7.14
N GLU A 205 -6.29 -4.44 -6.09
CA GLU A 205 -6.80 -4.21 -4.73
C GLU A 205 -7.63 -2.93 -4.62
N GLY A 206 -7.29 -1.90 -5.40
CA GLY A 206 -8.04 -0.66 -5.44
C GLY A 206 -9.39 -0.76 -6.14
N ASP A 207 -9.67 -1.84 -6.88
CA ASP A 207 -10.97 -2.00 -7.52
C ASP A 207 -12.06 -2.28 -6.48
N GLY A 208 -12.96 -1.31 -6.33
CA GLY A 208 -14.09 -1.37 -5.41
C GLY A 208 -14.02 -0.29 -4.33
N ASP A 209 -14.60 -0.60 -3.17
CA ASP A 209 -14.74 0.29 -2.01
C ASP A 209 -13.48 0.36 -1.14
N SER A 210 -12.66 -0.68 -1.16
CA SER A 210 -11.52 -0.80 -0.25
C SER A 210 -10.44 0.27 -0.46
N VAL A 211 -10.42 0.96 -1.61
CA VAL A 211 -9.54 2.10 -1.83
C VAL A 211 -9.94 3.33 -1.01
N PHE A 212 -11.22 3.47 -0.63
CA PHE A 212 -11.74 4.63 0.08
C PHE A 212 -11.70 4.49 1.61
N THR A 213 -11.40 3.30 2.13
CA THR A 213 -11.50 2.94 3.56
C THR A 213 -10.19 2.55 4.20
#